data_AF-A0A957VMU7-F1
#
_entry.id   AF-A0A957VMU7-F1
#
_cell.length_a   1.000
_cell.length_b   1.000
_cell.length_c   1.000
_cell.angle_alpha   90.00
_cell.angle_beta   90.00
_cell.angle_gamma   90.00
#
_symmetry.space_group_name_H-M   'P 1'
#
loop_
_entity.id
_entity.type
_entity.pdbx_description
1 polymer ?
#
loop_
_entity_poly.entity_id
_entity_poly.type
_entity_poly.pdbx_seq_one_letter_code
_entity_poly.pdbx_strand_id
1 'polypeptide(L)'
;MRQLIRQHTPILRRALPAVALWLGALVLAQICGATGVHAAAQTEPEPMGARDATAPEAGMVRVLGTLTSTTDAPAAYTFALIDVTGALTTTPTSWVPASGQMLGIQLGDDPSAPLTYTLNLPILPTGALVDLRGADAGADGSGVQIFEAVAAPSMVGDGYLQLFEQRGDLRSLVRAVDTGRIISGTALIYAAGEEAVFPTDAGTDGLFFSADDGRAAVA
;
A
#
# COMPACT_ATOMS: atom_id res chain seq x y z
N MET A 1 -9.85 25.81 -59.98
CA MET A 1 -10.30 26.55 -58.79
C MET A 1 -9.66 25.89 -57.57
N ARG A 2 -9.06 26.70 -56.68
CA ARG A 2 -8.30 26.38 -55.44
C ARG A 2 -6.82 25.97 -55.58
N GLN A 3 -5.99 26.99 -55.38
CA GLN A 3 -4.57 26.99 -55.03
C GLN A 3 -4.33 26.48 -53.60
N LEU A 4 -3.15 25.90 -53.33
CA LEU A 4 -2.40 26.03 -52.07
C LEU A 4 -0.94 25.60 -52.31
N ILE A 5 -0.06 26.55 -52.69
CA ILE A 5 1.02 27.15 -51.88
C ILE A 5 2.04 26.13 -51.34
N ARG A 6 3.16 25.99 -52.07
CA ARG A 6 4.47 25.55 -51.56
C ARG A 6 5.11 26.71 -50.78
N GLN A 7 5.65 26.43 -49.61
CA GLN A 7 6.71 27.26 -49.03
C GLN A 7 7.93 26.40 -48.65
N HIS A 8 9.05 26.77 -49.28
CA HIS A 8 10.42 26.42 -48.95
C HIS A 8 10.94 27.48 -47.96
N THR A 9 11.56 27.09 -46.84
CA THR A 9 12.74 27.75 -46.23
C THR A 9 13.30 26.92 -45.05
N PRO A 10 14.52 27.16 -44.53
CA PRO A 10 15.58 26.18 -44.62
C PRO A 10 16.16 25.73 -43.26
N ILE A 11 17.06 24.75 -43.40
CA ILE A 11 17.90 24.09 -42.39
C ILE A 11 18.68 25.12 -41.56
N LEU A 12 18.40 25.19 -40.26
CA LEU A 12 19.24 25.90 -39.29
C LEU A 12 20.39 24.97 -38.85
N ARG A 13 21.61 25.29 -39.30
CA ARG A 13 22.87 24.77 -38.79
C ARG A 13 23.05 25.24 -37.34
N ARG A 14 23.04 24.33 -36.36
CA ARG A 14 23.60 24.59 -35.03
C ARG A 14 25.06 24.11 -35.02
N ALA A 15 25.95 25.07 -34.76
CA ALA A 15 27.37 24.86 -34.53
C ALA A 15 27.60 24.10 -33.21
N LEU A 16 28.41 23.04 -33.27
CA LEU A 16 29.01 22.37 -32.12
C LEU A 16 30.26 23.16 -31.71
N PRO A 17 30.43 23.57 -30.44
CA PRO A 17 31.74 23.97 -29.95
C PRO A 17 32.56 22.72 -29.61
N ALA A 18 33.75 22.69 -30.18
CA ALA A 18 34.84 21.78 -29.83
C ALA A 18 35.23 21.96 -28.36
N VAL A 19 35.24 20.87 -27.58
CA VAL A 19 36.03 20.79 -26.36
C VAL A 19 36.90 19.55 -26.48
N ALA A 20 38.19 19.82 -26.46
CA ALA A 20 39.26 18.96 -26.86
C ALA A 20 39.57 17.88 -25.82
N LEU A 21 39.95 16.72 -26.37
CA LEU A 21 40.88 15.74 -25.81
C LEU A 21 41.85 16.31 -24.76
N TRP A 22 41.79 15.74 -23.55
CA TRP A 22 42.96 15.57 -22.69
C TRP A 22 42.98 14.14 -22.17
N LEU A 23 43.71 13.29 -22.90
CA LEU A 23 44.19 11.99 -22.48
C LEU A 23 45.67 12.16 -22.14
N GLY A 24 46.07 11.82 -20.91
CA GLY A 24 47.48 11.49 -20.64
C GLY A 24 48.04 11.95 -19.28
N ALA A 25 48.40 10.94 -18.48
CA ALA A 25 49.39 10.92 -17.41
C ALA A 25 49.06 11.64 -16.08
N LEU A 26 48.93 10.86 -15.00
CA LEU A 26 50.10 10.48 -14.19
C LEU A 26 49.71 9.43 -13.14
N VAL A 27 50.42 8.30 -13.19
CA VAL A 27 50.43 7.23 -12.19
C VAL A 27 51.44 7.59 -11.09
N LEU A 28 51.15 7.15 -9.86
CA LEU A 28 52.02 7.06 -8.66
C LEU A 28 52.28 8.34 -7.84
N ALA A 29 51.68 8.44 -6.65
CA ALA A 29 52.38 8.30 -5.34
C ALA A 29 51.53 8.79 -4.14
N GLN A 30 51.67 8.08 -3.00
CA GLN A 30 51.25 8.38 -1.61
C GLN A 30 49.78 8.02 -1.27
N ILE A 31 49.45 6.98 -0.48
CA ILE A 31 49.95 6.43 0.80
C ILE A 31 50.09 7.49 1.90
N CYS A 32 49.29 7.27 2.96
CA CYS A 32 49.20 7.97 4.25
C CYS A 32 48.34 9.24 4.31
N GLY A 33 47.10 9.06 4.77
CA GLY A 33 46.25 10.13 5.30
C GLY A 33 44.97 9.54 5.89
N ALA A 34 44.95 9.39 7.21
CA ALA A 34 43.86 8.80 7.96
C ALA A 34 42.51 9.52 7.77
N THR A 35 41.47 8.78 7.42
CA THR A 35 40.08 9.18 7.65
C THR A 35 39.42 8.08 8.46
N GLY A 36 39.17 8.40 9.72
CA GLY A 36 38.43 7.54 10.64
C GLY A 36 37.06 7.26 10.05
N VAL A 37 36.77 5.98 9.84
CA VAL A 37 35.41 5.51 9.66
C VAL A 37 34.70 5.78 10.98
N HIS A 38 33.89 6.84 11.03
CA HIS A 38 32.86 6.93 12.06
C HIS A 38 31.88 5.81 11.77
N ALA A 39 32.06 4.70 12.48
CA ALA A 39 31.00 3.73 12.68
C ALA A 39 29.86 4.46 13.40
N ALA A 40 28.86 4.89 12.65
CA ALA A 40 27.57 5.18 13.23
C ALA A 40 27.09 3.86 13.84
N ALA A 41 27.10 3.78 15.17
CA ALA A 41 26.46 2.69 15.89
C ALA A 41 25.01 2.63 15.41
N GLN A 42 24.64 1.55 14.72
CA GLN A 42 23.25 1.23 14.51
C GLN A 42 22.67 1.00 15.90
N THR A 43 21.83 1.93 16.37
CA THR A 43 20.99 1.69 17.53
C THR A 43 20.14 0.48 17.18
N GLU A 44 20.43 -0.62 17.85
CA GLU A 44 19.60 -1.82 17.85
C GLU A 44 18.17 -1.37 18.20
N PRO A 45 17.15 -1.69 17.38
CA PRO A 45 15.78 -1.34 17.73
C PRO A 45 15.48 -2.01 19.07
N GLU A 46 15.11 -1.19 20.06
CA GLU A 46 14.68 -1.65 21.38
C GLU A 46 13.72 -2.84 21.20
N PRO A 47 13.96 -3.98 21.87
CA PRO A 47 13.06 -5.12 21.79
C PRO A 47 11.68 -4.64 22.24
N MET A 48 10.76 -4.59 21.29
CA MET A 48 9.36 -4.27 21.51
C MET A 48 8.88 -5.12 22.69
N GLY A 49 8.48 -4.45 23.78
CA GLY A 49 8.17 -5.09 25.05
C GLY A 49 7.32 -6.35 24.85
N ALA A 50 7.82 -7.48 25.35
CA ALA A 50 7.12 -8.76 25.25
C ALA A 50 5.69 -8.57 25.76
N ARG A 51 4.71 -8.74 24.86
CA ARG A 51 3.30 -8.84 25.26
C ARG A 51 3.16 -10.02 26.21
N ASP A 52 2.39 -9.81 27.27
CA ASP A 52 2.08 -10.79 28.29
C ASP A 52 1.55 -12.08 27.62
N ALA A 53 2.28 -13.19 27.77
CA ALA A 53 2.01 -14.48 27.14
C ALA A 53 0.82 -15.22 27.77
N THR A 54 -0.02 -14.52 28.53
CA THR A 54 -1.17 -15.06 29.26
C THR A 54 -2.51 -14.87 28.54
N ALA A 55 -2.52 -14.21 27.37
CA ALA A 55 -3.64 -14.34 26.45
C ALA A 55 -3.77 -15.83 26.08
N PRO A 56 -4.97 -16.45 26.20
CA PRO A 56 -5.15 -17.83 25.77
C PRO A 56 -4.61 -17.95 24.35
N GLU A 57 -3.91 -19.04 24.02
CA GLU A 57 -3.49 -19.33 22.65
C GLU A 57 -4.74 -19.39 21.76
N ALA A 58 -5.19 -18.22 21.33
CA ALA A 58 -6.21 -18.04 20.34
C ALA A 58 -5.50 -18.52 19.08
N GLY A 59 -5.71 -19.80 18.76
CA GLY A 59 -5.27 -20.38 17.51
C GLY A 59 -5.62 -19.44 16.36
N MET A 60 -4.84 -19.51 15.28
CA MET A 60 -4.92 -18.59 14.14
C MET A 60 -6.36 -18.13 13.84
N VAL A 61 -6.61 -16.84 14.02
CA VAL A 61 -7.90 -16.22 13.67
C VAL A 61 -8.02 -16.23 12.15
N ARG A 62 -9.23 -16.53 11.66
CA ARG A 62 -9.53 -16.59 10.23
C ARG A 62 -10.77 -15.78 9.91
N VAL A 63 -10.72 -15.04 8.81
CA VAL A 63 -11.90 -14.48 8.17
C VAL A 63 -12.35 -15.45 7.08
N LEU A 64 -13.60 -15.90 7.16
CA LEU A 64 -14.26 -16.63 6.10
C LEU A 64 -15.11 -15.65 5.30
N GLY A 65 -14.98 -15.71 3.97
CA GLY A 65 -15.71 -14.84 3.08
C GLY A 65 -16.37 -15.59 1.94
N THR A 66 -17.31 -14.91 1.30
CA THR A 66 -17.99 -15.39 0.11
C THR A 66 -18.03 -14.28 -0.92
N LEU A 67 -17.67 -14.60 -2.15
CA LEU A 67 -17.72 -13.71 -3.29
C LEU A 67 -18.81 -14.19 -4.23
N THR A 68 -19.89 -13.41 -4.27
CA THR A 68 -20.96 -13.59 -5.26
C THR A 68 -20.68 -12.69 -6.46
N SER A 69 -20.67 -13.27 -7.65
CA SER A 69 -20.54 -12.53 -8.90
C SER A 69 -21.72 -12.84 -9.81
N THR A 70 -22.22 -11.84 -10.52
CA THR A 70 -23.26 -12.01 -11.56
C THR A 70 -22.67 -12.37 -12.93
N THR A 71 -21.35 -12.36 -13.04
CA THR A 71 -20.58 -12.81 -14.21
C THR A 71 -19.71 -13.99 -13.83
N ASP A 72 -19.41 -14.87 -14.79
CA ASP A 72 -18.45 -15.95 -14.56
C ASP A 72 -17.13 -15.35 -14.07
N ALA A 73 -16.73 -15.74 -12.87
CA ALA A 73 -15.44 -15.40 -12.31
C ALA A 73 -14.36 -16.07 -13.18
N PRO A 74 -13.29 -15.36 -13.62
CA PRO A 74 -12.10 -16.05 -14.11
C PRO A 74 -11.62 -17.10 -13.11
N ALA A 75 -11.16 -18.23 -13.62
CA ALA A 75 -10.92 -19.46 -12.84
C ALA A 75 -9.79 -19.37 -11.80
N ALA A 76 -9.13 -18.22 -11.62
CA ALA A 76 -8.04 -18.04 -10.67
C ALA A 76 -8.09 -16.64 -10.05
N TYR A 77 -8.96 -16.46 -9.05
CA TYR A 77 -8.92 -15.30 -8.17
C TYR A 77 -7.88 -15.51 -7.07
N THR A 78 -7.09 -14.47 -6.84
CA THR A 78 -6.35 -14.30 -5.60
C THR A 78 -7.16 -13.40 -4.67
N PHE A 79 -7.37 -13.90 -3.45
CA PHE A 79 -7.97 -13.14 -2.36
C PHE A 79 -6.85 -12.55 -1.53
N ALA A 80 -6.99 -11.30 -1.08
CA ALA A 80 -5.98 -10.65 -0.24
C ALA A 80 -6.61 -9.61 0.67
N LEU A 81 -5.96 -9.35 1.81
CA LEU A 81 -6.09 -8.12 2.55
C LEU A 81 -4.98 -7.18 2.07
N ILE A 82 -5.36 -5.97 1.65
CA ILE A 82 -4.45 -4.95 1.12
C ILE A 82 -4.43 -3.78 2.10
N ASP A 83 -3.24 -3.38 2.53
CA ASP A 83 -3.04 -2.19 3.37
C ASP A 83 -3.49 -0.93 2.64
N VAL A 84 -4.45 -0.21 3.23
CA VAL A 84 -5.01 1.03 2.66
C VAL A 84 -4.56 2.27 3.40
N THR A 85 -3.70 2.13 4.40
CA THR A 85 -3.26 3.24 5.25
C THR A 85 -2.63 4.37 4.44
N GLY A 86 -1.84 4.03 3.41
CA GLY A 86 -1.29 5.02 2.47
C GLY A 86 -2.36 5.74 1.63
N ALA A 87 -3.48 5.08 1.32
CA ALA A 87 -4.59 5.67 0.58
C ALA A 87 -5.47 6.61 1.42
N LEU A 88 -5.26 6.68 2.74
CA LEU A 88 -5.92 7.65 3.63
C LEU A 88 -5.25 9.01 3.57
N THR A 89 -3.93 9.01 3.42
CA THR A 89 -3.09 10.22 3.52
C THR A 89 -2.60 10.71 2.16
N THR A 90 -2.73 9.91 1.10
CA THR A 90 -2.25 10.23 -0.25
C THR A 90 -3.30 9.93 -1.34
N THR A 91 -3.04 10.40 -2.56
CA THR A 91 -3.89 10.20 -3.74
C THR A 91 -4.12 8.70 -4.02
N PRO A 92 -5.32 8.27 -4.47
CA PRO A 92 -5.86 6.89 -4.38
C PRO A 92 -5.19 5.80 -5.23
N THR A 93 -4.00 6.05 -5.79
CA THR A 93 -3.38 5.18 -6.79
C THR A 93 -2.09 4.55 -6.32
N SER A 94 -1.82 4.52 -5.01
CA SER A 94 -0.61 3.92 -4.46
C SER A 94 -0.67 2.40 -4.61
N TRP A 95 0.16 1.90 -5.52
CA TRP A 95 0.58 0.50 -5.51
C TRP A 95 0.93 0.03 -4.10
N VAL A 96 0.41 -1.12 -3.69
CA VAL A 96 0.76 -1.74 -2.41
C VAL A 96 1.77 -2.86 -2.66
N PRO A 97 3.00 -2.77 -2.12
CA PRO A 97 3.99 -3.82 -2.27
C PRO A 97 3.52 -5.12 -1.61
N ALA A 98 4.14 -6.26 -1.96
CA ALA A 98 3.83 -7.56 -1.38
C ALA A 98 3.81 -7.55 0.17
N SER A 99 4.67 -6.77 0.81
CA SER A 99 4.69 -6.62 2.28
C SER A 99 3.42 -6.02 2.87
N GLY A 100 2.65 -5.26 2.10
CA GLY A 100 1.34 -4.73 2.50
C GLY A 100 0.16 -5.63 2.11
N GLN A 101 0.42 -6.87 1.69
CA GLN A 101 -0.61 -7.82 1.27
C GLN A 101 -0.58 -9.07 2.16
N MET A 102 -1.75 -9.49 2.65
CA MET A 102 -1.92 -10.77 3.32
C MET A 102 -2.84 -11.66 2.48
N LEU A 103 -2.31 -12.76 1.97
CA LEU A 103 -2.98 -13.59 0.98
C LEU A 103 -4.01 -14.53 1.62
N GLY A 104 -5.11 -14.70 0.91
CA GLY A 104 -6.16 -15.64 1.18
C GLY A 104 -6.10 -16.85 0.27
N ILE A 105 -6.89 -17.86 0.64
CA ILE A 105 -6.97 -19.13 -0.08
C ILE A 105 -8.42 -19.34 -0.49
N GLN A 106 -8.66 -19.64 -1.77
CA GLN A 106 -9.96 -20.13 -2.21
C GLN A 106 -10.22 -21.50 -1.61
N LEU A 107 -11.42 -21.68 -1.06
CA LEU A 107 -11.87 -22.95 -0.55
C LEU A 107 -12.64 -23.69 -1.65
N GLY A 108 -12.23 -24.92 -1.93
CA GLY A 108 -12.81 -25.76 -2.97
C GLY A 108 -12.23 -25.49 -4.36
N ASP A 109 -12.46 -26.45 -5.25
CA ASP A 109 -11.89 -26.46 -6.61
C ASP A 109 -12.85 -25.87 -7.66
N ASP A 110 -14.07 -25.48 -7.26
CA ASP A 110 -15.06 -24.90 -8.16
C ASP A 110 -14.75 -23.41 -8.41
N PRO A 111 -14.43 -23.01 -9.65
CA PRO A 111 -14.20 -21.61 -9.99
C PRO A 111 -15.49 -20.81 -10.21
N SER A 112 -16.67 -21.43 -10.10
CA SER A 112 -17.95 -20.76 -10.30
C SER A 112 -18.45 -20.11 -9.02
N ALA A 113 -19.03 -18.92 -9.16
CA ALA A 113 -19.60 -18.20 -8.03
C ALA A 113 -20.80 -18.97 -7.44
N PRO A 114 -21.00 -18.95 -6.11
CA PRO A 114 -20.23 -18.19 -5.12
C PRO A 114 -18.86 -18.82 -4.79
N LEU A 115 -17.80 -18.01 -4.88
CA LEU A 115 -16.48 -18.43 -4.44
C LEU A 115 -16.37 -18.26 -2.93
N THR A 116 -15.92 -19.29 -2.23
CA THR A 116 -15.60 -19.21 -0.81
C THR A 116 -14.11 -19.05 -0.60
N TYR A 117 -13.71 -18.25 0.39
CA TYR A 117 -12.30 -18.03 0.69
C TYR A 117 -12.04 -17.90 2.18
N THR A 118 -10.79 -18.10 2.57
CA THR A 118 -10.28 -17.86 3.92
C THR A 118 -9.11 -16.90 3.88
N LEU A 119 -9.09 -15.94 4.79
CA LEU A 119 -7.94 -15.08 5.08
C LEU A 119 -7.43 -15.42 6.47
N ASN A 120 -6.16 -15.80 6.56
CA ASN A 120 -5.52 -16.08 7.83
C ASN A 120 -5.02 -14.76 8.41
N LEU A 121 -5.47 -14.43 9.62
CA LEU A 121 -5.09 -13.21 10.30
C LEU A 121 -3.83 -13.49 11.14
N PRO A 122 -2.68 -12.89 10.80
CA PRO A 122 -1.49 -13.01 11.63
C PRO A 122 -1.69 -12.26 12.95
N ILE A 123 -1.00 -12.72 13.99
CA ILE A 123 -0.96 -12.02 15.28
C ILE A 123 -0.37 -10.62 15.11
N LEU A 124 0.63 -10.49 14.23
CA LEU A 124 1.23 -9.22 13.86
C LEU A 124 0.98 -8.95 12.36
N PRO A 125 0.11 -7.99 12.03
CA PRO A 125 -0.11 -7.58 10.64
C PRO A 125 1.09 -6.80 10.08
N THR A 126 1.22 -6.79 8.76
CA THR A 126 2.37 -6.22 8.03
C THR A 126 2.11 -4.83 7.43
N GLY A 127 0.96 -4.23 7.72
CA GLY A 127 0.56 -2.93 7.20
C GLY A 127 1.23 -1.76 7.93
N ALA A 128 1.10 -0.58 7.35
CA ALA A 128 1.54 0.66 7.98
C ALA A 128 0.59 1.04 9.14
N LEU A 129 1.18 1.56 10.22
CA LEU A 129 0.43 2.09 11.36
C LEU A 129 0.10 3.57 11.11
N VAL A 130 -1.14 3.97 11.33
CA VAL A 130 -1.58 5.38 11.30
C VAL A 130 -2.24 5.77 12.62
N ASP A 131 -1.85 6.92 13.15
CA ASP A 131 -2.52 7.53 14.29
C ASP A 131 -3.66 8.43 13.81
N LEU A 132 -4.89 8.05 14.14
CA LEU A 132 -6.11 8.76 13.74
C LEU A 132 -6.66 9.67 14.83
N ARG A 133 -5.92 9.92 15.92
CA ARG A 133 -6.31 10.86 16.98
C ARG A 133 -6.20 12.34 16.58
N GLY A 134 -5.68 12.62 15.38
CA GLY A 134 -5.60 13.98 14.85
C GLY A 134 -4.60 14.84 15.61
N ALA A 135 -5.05 15.94 16.23
CA ALA A 135 -4.17 16.83 17.00
C ALA A 135 -3.63 16.17 18.28
N ASP A 136 -4.32 15.15 18.79
CA ASP A 136 -3.92 14.38 19.97
C ASP A 136 -2.99 13.20 19.60
N ALA A 137 -2.56 13.12 18.34
CA ALA A 137 -1.60 12.10 17.90
C ALA A 137 -0.27 12.24 18.64
N GLY A 138 0.26 11.10 19.10
CA GLY A 138 1.43 11.03 19.97
C GLY A 138 2.49 10.05 19.47
N ALA A 139 3.62 9.99 20.20
CA ALA A 139 4.71 9.05 19.92
C ALA A 139 4.62 7.76 20.77
N ASP A 140 3.46 7.49 21.36
CA ASP A 140 3.16 6.33 22.21
C ASP A 140 2.98 5.02 21.42
N GLY A 141 3.00 5.09 20.08
CA GLY A 141 2.79 3.94 19.21
C GLY A 141 1.32 3.51 19.11
N SER A 142 0.38 4.34 19.57
CA SER A 142 -1.05 4.09 19.40
C SER A 142 -1.47 4.40 17.96
N GLY A 143 -2.30 3.55 17.39
CA GLY A 143 -2.78 3.73 16.03
C GLY A 143 -3.46 2.49 15.48
N VAL A 144 -3.79 2.53 14.20
CA VAL A 144 -4.45 1.43 13.51
C VAL A 144 -3.72 1.07 12.23
N GLN A 145 -3.76 -0.22 11.87
CA GLN A 145 -3.49 -0.68 10.52
C GLN A 145 -4.82 -1.05 9.88
N ILE A 146 -5.02 -0.63 8.63
CA ILE A 146 -6.33 -0.68 7.99
C ILE A 146 -6.18 -1.46 6.70
N PHE A 147 -6.99 -2.51 6.55
CA PHE A 147 -6.96 -3.37 5.39
C PHE A 147 -8.32 -3.42 4.70
N GLU A 148 -8.31 -3.44 3.38
CA GLU A 148 -9.47 -3.81 2.58
C GLU A 148 -9.30 -5.23 2.04
N ALA A 149 -10.40 -5.97 1.91
CA ALA A 149 -10.39 -7.24 1.20
C ALA A 149 -10.50 -7.00 -0.30
N VAL A 150 -9.64 -7.68 -1.06
CA VAL A 150 -9.60 -7.64 -2.52
C VAL A 150 -9.69 -9.05 -3.07
N ALA A 151 -10.47 -9.23 -4.13
CA ALA A 151 -10.42 -10.40 -4.98
C ALA A 151 -10.11 -9.94 -6.40
N ALA A 152 -8.97 -10.35 -6.94
CA ALA A 152 -8.55 -10.05 -8.31
C ALA A 152 -7.93 -11.27 -9.01
N PRO A 153 -8.02 -11.40 -10.34
CA PRO A 153 -7.30 -12.40 -11.10
C PRO A 153 -5.79 -12.21 -10.95
N SER A 154 -5.08 -13.27 -10.56
CA SER A 154 -3.62 -13.28 -10.57
C SER A 154 -3.13 -13.66 -11.97
N MET A 155 -2.63 -12.69 -12.72
CA MET A 155 -2.09 -12.86 -14.07
C MET A 155 -0.61 -13.27 -14.05
N VAL A 156 0.15 -12.83 -13.04
CA VAL A 156 1.59 -13.14 -12.93
C VAL A 156 1.84 -14.49 -12.23
N GLY A 157 1.00 -14.87 -11.27
CA GLY A 157 1.08 -16.19 -10.63
C GLY A 157 2.19 -16.34 -9.59
N ASP A 158 2.76 -15.23 -9.10
CA ASP A 158 3.75 -15.23 -8.00
C ASP A 158 3.10 -15.19 -6.60
N GLY A 159 1.77 -15.28 -6.55
CA GLY A 159 0.96 -15.29 -5.33
C GLY A 159 0.52 -13.89 -4.88
N TYR A 160 1.19 -12.82 -5.30
CA TYR A 160 0.85 -11.45 -4.90
C TYR A 160 0.13 -10.72 -6.02
N LEU A 161 -0.69 -9.73 -5.65
CA LEU A 161 -1.31 -8.86 -6.63
C LEU A 161 -0.31 -7.81 -7.09
N GLN A 162 -0.08 -7.74 -8.40
CA GLN A 162 0.75 -6.74 -9.06
C GLN A 162 -0.02 -5.44 -9.32
N LEU A 163 0.67 -4.40 -9.76
CA LEU A 163 0.09 -3.06 -9.96
C LEU A 163 -1.21 -3.05 -10.77
N PHE A 164 -1.26 -3.80 -11.86
CA PHE A 164 -2.45 -3.85 -12.72
C PHE A 164 -3.58 -4.67 -12.07
N GLU A 165 -3.24 -5.78 -11.43
CA GLU A 165 -4.18 -6.69 -10.75
C GLU A 165 -4.82 -6.01 -9.54
N GLN A 166 -4.07 -5.18 -8.81
CA GLN A 166 -4.62 -4.37 -7.74
C GLN A 166 -5.62 -3.33 -8.25
N ARG A 167 -5.58 -2.90 -9.52
CA ARG A 167 -6.52 -1.87 -10.01
C ARG A 167 -7.87 -2.44 -10.42
N GLY A 168 -7.94 -3.74 -10.69
CA GLY A 168 -9.14 -4.42 -11.15
C GLY A 168 -9.95 -5.04 -10.02
N ASP A 169 -11.22 -5.32 -10.35
CA ASP A 169 -12.08 -6.29 -9.68
C ASP A 169 -12.84 -5.81 -8.43
N LEU A 170 -12.74 -6.55 -7.34
CA LEU A 170 -13.75 -6.56 -6.29
C LEU A 170 -13.09 -6.21 -4.96
N ARG A 171 -13.65 -5.19 -4.31
CA ARG A 171 -13.07 -4.54 -3.13
C ARG A 171 -14.14 -4.40 -2.06
N SER A 172 -13.74 -4.60 -0.81
CA SER A 172 -14.64 -4.40 0.33
C SER A 172 -14.87 -2.93 0.66
N LEU A 173 -13.98 -2.03 0.21
CA LEU A 173 -14.14 -0.59 0.33
C LEU A 173 -14.63 0.03 -0.97
N VAL A 174 -15.61 0.92 -0.85
CA VAL A 174 -16.16 1.71 -1.95
C VAL A 174 -15.48 3.06 -1.95
N ARG A 175 -15.01 3.47 -3.13
CA ARG A 175 -14.33 4.75 -3.33
C ARG A 175 -15.09 5.62 -4.32
N ALA A 176 -15.11 6.92 -4.07
CA ALA A 176 -15.68 7.90 -4.99
C ALA A 176 -14.87 7.95 -6.29
N VAL A 177 -15.51 7.93 -7.46
CA VAL A 177 -14.81 7.80 -8.75
C VAL A 177 -13.95 9.01 -9.09
N ASP A 178 -14.36 10.20 -8.66
CA ASP A 178 -13.71 11.47 -8.94
C ASP A 178 -12.47 11.73 -8.07
N THR A 179 -12.53 11.32 -6.81
CA THR A 179 -11.50 11.62 -5.79
C THR A 179 -10.76 10.38 -5.30
N GLY A 180 -11.29 9.18 -5.55
CA GLY A 180 -10.89 7.88 -5.01
C GLY A 180 -10.87 7.78 -3.47
N ARG A 181 -11.53 8.74 -2.80
CA ARG A 181 -11.74 8.71 -1.35
C ARG A 181 -12.70 7.60 -0.95
N ILE A 182 -12.47 7.00 0.21
CA ILE A 182 -13.36 5.97 0.77
C ILE A 182 -14.67 6.63 1.19
N ILE A 183 -15.79 6.08 0.74
CA ILE A 183 -17.14 6.60 1.04
C ILE A 183 -18.02 5.59 1.77
N SER A 184 -17.73 4.29 1.66
CA SER A 184 -18.42 3.23 2.39
C SER A 184 -17.68 1.90 2.29
N GLY A 185 -18.20 0.85 2.92
CA GLY A 185 -17.71 -0.51 2.79
C GLY A 185 -17.36 -1.15 4.12
N THR A 186 -16.49 -2.15 4.06
CA THR A 186 -15.99 -2.89 5.23
C THR A 186 -14.47 -2.97 5.19
N ALA A 187 -13.83 -2.64 6.30
CA ALA A 187 -12.40 -2.78 6.51
C ALA A 187 -12.11 -3.72 7.68
N LEU A 188 -10.94 -4.36 7.63
CA LEU A 188 -10.35 -5.01 8.79
C LEU A 188 -9.39 -4.03 9.46
N ILE A 189 -9.56 -3.86 10.77
CA ILE A 189 -8.77 -2.93 11.58
C ILE A 189 -7.95 -3.73 12.58
N TYR A 190 -6.64 -3.45 12.63
CA TYR A 190 -5.79 -3.87 13.73
C TYR A 190 -5.44 -2.65 14.56
N ALA A 191 -5.84 -2.65 15.83
CA ALA A 191 -5.44 -1.63 16.79
C ALA A 191 -4.07 -1.96 17.41
N ALA A 192 -3.20 -0.96 17.44
CA ALA A 192 -2.01 -0.96 18.28
C ALA A 192 -2.24 0.01 19.44
N GLY A 193 -1.99 -0.46 20.67
CA GLY A 193 -2.23 0.33 21.88
C GLY A 193 -3.72 0.38 22.26
N GLU A 194 -3.98 0.76 23.51
CA GLU A 194 -5.33 0.85 24.08
C GLU A 194 -6.04 2.17 23.70
N GLU A 195 -5.29 3.15 23.17
CA GLU A 195 -5.81 4.46 22.77
C GLU A 195 -6.06 4.58 21.26
N ALA A 196 -5.97 3.48 20.52
CA ALA A 196 -6.28 3.48 19.10
C ALA A 196 -7.74 3.91 18.88
N VAL A 197 -7.94 4.88 17.99
CA VAL A 197 -9.27 5.35 17.60
C VAL A 197 -9.53 5.13 16.12
N PHE A 198 -10.81 5.02 15.76
CA PHE A 198 -11.26 4.92 14.38
C PHE A 198 -12.49 5.79 14.13
N PRO A 199 -12.64 6.37 12.91
CA PRO A 199 -13.83 7.13 12.54
C PRO A 199 -15.13 6.33 12.69
N THR A 200 -16.12 6.91 13.37
CA THR A 200 -17.48 6.31 13.52
C THR A 200 -18.46 6.81 12.48
N ASP A 201 -18.17 7.96 11.89
CA ASP A 201 -18.95 8.64 10.87
C ASP A 201 -18.01 9.49 10.01
N ALA A 202 -18.51 9.91 8.85
CA ALA A 202 -17.77 10.68 7.86
C ALA A 202 -17.93 12.21 8.09
N GLY A 203 -18.29 12.62 9.31
CA GLY A 203 -18.52 14.01 9.66
C GLY A 203 -19.58 14.72 8.82
N THR A 204 -19.41 16.02 8.70
CA THR A 204 -20.28 16.93 7.93
C THR A 204 -19.89 17.05 6.47
N ASP A 205 -18.63 16.80 6.13
CA ASP A 205 -18.15 16.80 4.75
C ASP A 205 -18.49 15.49 3.99
N GLY A 206 -18.88 14.45 4.72
CA GLY A 206 -19.26 13.15 4.16
C GLY A 206 -18.07 12.31 3.72
N LEU A 207 -16.87 12.62 4.21
CA LEU A 207 -15.61 11.98 3.83
C LEU A 207 -14.96 11.34 5.05
N PHE A 208 -14.73 10.03 5.03
CA PHE A 208 -13.98 9.36 6.08
C PHE A 208 -12.50 9.79 6.08
N PHE A 209 -11.90 9.72 7.26
CA PHE A 209 -10.53 10.08 7.57
C PHE A 209 -10.25 11.58 7.40
N SER A 210 -11.24 12.41 7.72
CA SER A 210 -11.18 13.87 7.71
C SER A 210 -11.05 14.44 9.13
N ALA A 211 -10.92 15.76 9.23
CA ALA A 211 -10.78 16.43 10.53
C ALA A 211 -12.09 16.39 11.35
N ASP A 212 -13.24 16.40 10.69
CA ASP A 212 -14.56 16.50 11.32
C ASP A 212 -15.23 15.15 11.62
N ASP A 213 -14.57 14.03 11.33
CA ASP A 213 -15.04 12.70 11.74
C ASP A 213 -15.25 12.58 13.25
N GLY A 214 -16.41 12.05 13.64
CA GLY A 214 -16.56 11.43 14.96
C GLY A 214 -15.63 10.23 15.11
N ARG A 215 -15.08 10.00 16.31
CA ARG A 215 -14.11 8.93 16.58
C ARG A 215 -14.47 8.15 17.83
N ALA A 216 -14.22 6.85 17.81
CA ALA A 216 -14.35 5.98 18.97
C ALA A 216 -13.13 5.08 19.13
N ALA A 217 -12.90 4.62 20.36
CA ALA A 217 -11.85 3.65 20.65
C ALA A 217 -12.11 2.33 19.90
N VAL A 218 -11.03 1.73 19.39
CA VAL A 218 -11.04 0.40 18.77
C VAL A 218 -10.79 -0.63 19.86
N ALA A 219 -11.82 -1.43 20.18
CA ALA A 219 -11.76 -2.48 21.19
C ALA A 219 -11.22 -3.81 20.65
#